data_AF-A0A2V9LFT5-F1
#
_entry.id   AF-A0A2V9LFT5-F1
#
_cell.length_a   1.000
_cell.length_b   1.000
_cell.length_c   1.000
_cell.angle_alpha   90.00
_cell.angle_beta   90.00
_cell.angle_gamma   90.00
#
_symmetry.space_group_name_H-M   'P 1'
#
loop_
_entity.id
_entity.type
_entity.pdbx_description
1 polymer ?
#
loop_
_entity_poly.entity_id
_entity_poly.type
_entity_poly.pdbx_seq_one_letter_code
_entity_poly.pdbx_strand_id
1 'polypeptide(L)'
;MLRRYEELLPGSADRIIAMAEKQSGHRQKLESDVIGANIINERLGMILGFIICILAISGGVYAVMHGKSVEGIAAIITPLAALVAVFVYGKSRQQKELQVRQQSIIEAAKHSQNR
;
A
#
# COMPACT_ATOMS: atom_id res chain seq x y z
N MET A 1 26.15 28.70 10.31
CA MET A 1 26.68 27.42 10.83
C MET A 1 27.73 26.82 9.91
N LEU A 2 27.42 26.51 8.64
CA LEU A 2 28.40 25.90 7.69
C LEU A 2 29.71 26.68 7.53
N ARG A 3 29.64 28.02 7.53
CA ARG A 3 30.83 28.90 7.47
C ARG A 3 31.85 28.66 8.59
N ARG A 4 31.40 28.37 9.82
CA ARG A 4 32.31 28.04 10.94
C ARG A 4 32.99 26.68 10.76
N TYR A 5 32.29 25.71 10.16
CA TYR A 5 32.89 24.41 9.85
C TYR A 5 33.97 24.55 8.78
N GLU A 6 33.69 25.33 7.73
CA GLU A 6 34.66 25.62 6.66
C GLU A 6 35.90 26.35 7.18
N GLU A 7 35.74 27.30 8.10
CA GLU A 7 36.84 28.03 8.75
C GLU A 7 37.68 27.12 9.68
N LEU A 8 37.08 26.12 10.32
CA LEU A 8 37.77 25.15 11.21
C LEU A 8 38.46 24.03 10.43
N LEU A 9 37.85 23.56 9.35
CA LEU A 9 38.37 22.52 8.48
C LEU A 9 37.92 22.83 7.04
N PRO A 10 38.81 23.40 6.21
CA PRO A 10 38.50 23.70 4.81
C PRO A 10 38.03 22.46 4.05
N GLY A 11 36.99 22.61 3.23
CA GLY A 11 36.31 21.53 2.50
C GLY A 11 35.29 20.74 3.32
N SER A 12 35.09 21.05 4.59
CA SER A 12 34.09 20.36 5.43
C SER A 12 32.66 20.74 5.08
N ALA A 13 32.39 21.99 4.69
CA ALA A 13 31.04 22.40 4.30
C ALA A 13 30.60 21.68 3.02
N ASP A 14 31.48 21.56 2.04
CA ASP A 14 31.25 20.81 0.80
C ASP A 14 30.95 19.33 1.09
N ARG A 15 31.75 18.69 1.95
CA ARG A 15 31.52 17.29 2.37
C ARG A 15 30.18 17.10 3.08
N ILE A 16 29.75 18.06 3.90
CA ILE A 16 28.45 18.02 4.59
C ILE A 16 27.30 18.14 3.58
N ILE A 17 27.42 19.08 2.63
CA ILE A 17 26.42 19.27 1.57
C ILE A 17 26.33 18.02 0.70
N ALA A 18 27.47 17.50 0.22
CA ALA A 18 27.52 16.28 -0.59
C ALA A 18 26.93 15.06 0.15
N MET A 19 27.16 14.96 1.47
CA MET A 19 26.56 13.92 2.29
C MET A 19 25.03 14.08 2.38
N ALA A 20 24.54 15.30 2.57
CA ALA A 20 23.11 15.60 2.62
C ALA A 20 22.42 15.32 1.27
N GLU A 21 23.03 15.70 0.16
CA GLU A 21 22.55 15.40 -1.19
C GLU A 21 22.47 13.90 -1.45
N LYS A 22 23.52 13.16 -1.09
CA LYS A 22 23.54 11.70 -1.22
C LYS A 22 22.44 11.03 -0.38
N GLN A 23 22.22 11.50 0.85
CA GLN A 23 21.15 10.99 1.71
C GLN A 23 19.77 11.34 1.15
N SER A 24 19.58 12.56 0.65
CA SER A 24 18.33 12.98 0.00
C SER A 24 18.02 12.13 -1.24
N GLY A 25 19.01 11.92 -2.12
CA GLY A 25 18.87 11.07 -3.30
C GLY A 25 18.60 9.61 -2.95
N HIS A 26 19.26 9.07 -1.93
CA HIS A 26 18.98 7.71 -1.45
C HIS A 26 17.54 7.58 -0.94
N ARG A 27 17.04 8.55 -0.18
CA ARG A 27 15.67 8.54 0.33
C ARG A 27 14.64 8.64 -0.79
N GLN A 28 14.84 9.55 -1.75
CA GLN A 28 13.96 9.67 -2.92
C GLN A 28 13.90 8.36 -3.72
N LYS A 29 15.05 7.69 -3.88
CA LYS A 29 15.09 6.38 -4.56
C LYS A 29 14.28 5.33 -3.80
N LEU A 30 14.48 5.21 -2.49
CA LEU A 30 13.71 4.27 -1.66
C LEU A 30 12.21 4.57 -1.71
N GLU A 31 11.82 5.84 -1.64
CA GLU A 31 10.41 6.27 -1.76
C GLU A 31 9.85 5.85 -3.12
N SER A 32 10.57 6.07 -4.22
CA SER A 32 10.15 5.66 -5.57
C SER A 32 10.03 4.14 -5.70
N ASP A 33 11.00 3.38 -5.18
CA ASP A 33 11.00 1.92 -5.24
C ASP A 33 9.81 1.34 -4.48
N VAL A 34 9.52 1.88 -3.28
CA VAL A 34 8.37 1.49 -2.46
C VAL A 34 7.05 1.80 -3.16
N ILE A 35 6.90 2.99 -3.75
CA ILE A 35 5.70 3.37 -4.50
C ILE A 35 5.48 2.42 -5.68
N GLY A 36 6.55 2.15 -6.46
CA GLY A 36 6.49 1.25 -7.60
C GLY A 36 6.08 -0.18 -7.20
N ALA A 37 6.71 -0.73 -6.16
CA ALA A 37 6.37 -2.05 -5.64
C ALA A 37 4.91 -2.13 -5.14
N ASN A 38 4.42 -1.07 -4.48
CA ASN A 38 3.06 -1.03 -3.97
C ASN A 38 2.03 -1.03 -5.11
N ILE A 39 2.27 -0.27 -6.18
CA ILE A 39 1.42 -0.24 -7.38
C ILE A 39 1.36 -1.63 -8.04
N ILE A 40 2.50 -2.32 -8.15
CA ILE A 40 2.57 -3.65 -8.75
C ILE A 40 1.78 -4.65 -7.90
N ASN A 41 1.95 -4.64 -6.58
CA ASN A 41 1.23 -5.54 -5.67
C ASN A 41 -0.28 -5.32 -5.72
N GLU A 42 -0.73 -4.06 -5.78
CA GLU A 42 -2.15 -3.72 -5.92
C GLU A 42 -2.73 -4.23 -7.24
N ARG A 43 -2.02 -4.02 -8.35
CA ARG A 43 -2.44 -4.49 -9.68
C ARG A 43 -2.50 -6.01 -9.75
N LEU A 44 -1.50 -6.72 -9.20
CA LEU A 44 -1.49 -8.18 -9.16
C LEU A 44 -2.65 -8.73 -8.32
N GLY A 45 -2.92 -8.14 -7.15
CA GLY A 45 -4.06 -8.52 -6.33
C GLY A 45 -5.39 -8.38 -7.06
N MET A 46 -5.57 -7.28 -7.80
CA MET A 46 -6.77 -7.05 -8.60
C MET A 46 -6.93 -8.04 -9.75
N ILE A 47 -5.84 -8.33 -10.49
CA ILE A 47 -5.85 -9.29 -11.61
C ILE A 47 -6.13 -10.71 -11.09
N LEU A 48 -5.47 -11.15 -10.02
CA LEU A 48 -5.69 -12.47 -9.44
C LEU A 48 -7.12 -12.62 -8.90
N GLY A 49 -7.66 -11.59 -8.24
CA GLY A 49 -9.05 -11.56 -7.79
C GLY A 49 -10.04 -11.66 -8.95
N PHE A 50 -9.76 -10.97 -10.07
CA PHE A 50 -10.57 -11.04 -11.28
C PHE A 50 -10.55 -12.44 -11.92
N ILE A 51 -9.38 -13.08 -12.00
CA ILE A 51 -9.24 -14.46 -12.52
C ILE A 51 -10.06 -15.44 -11.66
N ILE A 52 -9.94 -15.37 -10.33
CA ILE A 52 -10.70 -16.23 -9.42
C ILE A 52 -12.21 -16.02 -9.60
N CYS A 53 -12.64 -14.78 -9.78
CA CYS A 53 -14.04 -14.44 -10.03
C CYS A 53 -14.56 -15.11 -11.32
N ILE A 54 -13.83 -14.99 -12.42
CA ILE A 54 -14.19 -15.63 -13.70
C ILE A 54 -14.24 -17.16 -13.55
N LEU A 55 -13.25 -17.76 -12.89
CA LEU A 55 -13.21 -19.21 -12.68
C LEU A 55 -14.41 -19.70 -11.86
N ALA A 56 -14.80 -18.94 -10.84
CA ALA A 56 -15.91 -19.33 -9.99
C ALA A 56 -17.27 -19.15 -10.69
N ILE A 57 -17.46 -18.06 -11.45
CA ILE A 57 -18.65 -17.87 -12.28
C ILE A 57 -18.76 -18.96 -13.34
N SER A 58 -17.68 -19.23 -14.08
CA SER A 58 -17.67 -20.27 -15.12
C SER A 58 -17.91 -21.67 -14.55
N GLY A 59 -17.33 -21.99 -13.39
CA GLY A 59 -17.62 -23.23 -12.66
C GLY A 59 -19.09 -23.33 -12.22
N GLY A 60 -19.68 -22.24 -11.73
CA GLY A 60 -21.09 -22.18 -11.37
C GLY A 60 -22.02 -22.39 -12.58
N VAL A 61 -21.73 -21.73 -13.71
CA VAL A 61 -22.47 -21.92 -14.97
C VAL A 61 -22.40 -23.37 -15.43
N TYR A 62 -21.21 -23.98 -15.41
CA TYR A 62 -21.03 -25.39 -15.77
C TYR A 62 -21.83 -26.34 -14.88
N ALA A 63 -21.86 -26.08 -13.56
CA ALA A 63 -22.62 -26.88 -12.60
C ALA A 63 -24.14 -26.77 -12.79
N VAL A 64 -24.65 -25.58 -13.11
CA VAL A 64 -26.07 -25.36 -13.45
C VAL A 64 -26.46 -26.12 -14.72
N MET A 65 -25.61 -26.09 -15.75
CA MET A 65 -25.86 -26.82 -17.00
C MET A 65 -25.96 -28.35 -16.80
N HIS A 66 -25.30 -28.91 -15.79
CA HIS A 66 -25.35 -30.34 -15.46
C HIS A 66 -26.50 -30.71 -14.50
N GLY A 67 -27.46 -29.82 -14.28
CA GLY A 67 -28.70 -30.12 -13.55
C GLY A 67 -28.61 -30.11 -12.03
N LYS A 68 -27.47 -29.69 -11.46
CA LYS A 68 -27.30 -29.55 -10.02
C LYS A 68 -27.63 -28.13 -9.56
N SER A 69 -28.93 -27.84 -9.47
CA SER A 69 -29.46 -26.49 -9.20
C SER A 69 -29.05 -25.89 -7.85
N VAL A 70 -28.94 -26.69 -6.79
CA VAL A 70 -28.46 -26.20 -5.46
C VAL A 70 -26.95 -25.97 -5.44
N GLU A 71 -26.17 -26.87 -6.04
CA GLU A 71 -24.71 -26.73 -6.12
C GLU A 71 -24.32 -25.54 -7.02
N GLY A 72 -25.08 -25.27 -8.08
CA GLY A 72 -24.86 -24.13 -8.97
C GLY A 72 -25.08 -22.77 -8.29
N ILE A 73 -26.11 -22.65 -7.44
CA ILE A 73 -26.34 -21.41 -6.65
C ILE A 73 -25.22 -21.21 -5.63
N ALA A 74 -24.82 -22.26 -4.91
CA ALA A 74 -23.71 -22.19 -3.97
C ALA A 74 -22.40 -21.82 -4.68
N ALA A 75 -22.13 -22.39 -5.86
CA ALA A 75 -20.94 -22.10 -6.66
C ALA A 75 -20.85 -20.63 -7.12
N ILE A 76 -21.97 -19.90 -7.21
CA ILE A 76 -21.99 -18.47 -7.56
C ILE A 76 -21.97 -17.59 -6.30
N ILE A 77 -22.75 -17.92 -5.27
CA ILE A 77 -22.87 -17.08 -4.07
C ILE A 77 -21.60 -17.12 -3.22
N THR A 78 -20.96 -18.27 -3.06
CA THR A 78 -19.73 -18.42 -2.26
C THR A 78 -18.58 -17.52 -2.74
N PRO A 79 -18.18 -17.52 -4.04
CA PRO A 79 -17.12 -16.64 -4.51
C PRO A 79 -17.53 -15.15 -4.47
N LEU A 80 -18.79 -14.82 -4.72
CA LEU A 80 -19.30 -13.45 -4.58
C LEU A 80 -19.18 -12.94 -3.13
N ALA A 81 -19.61 -13.75 -2.16
CA ALA A 81 -19.49 -13.42 -0.75
C ALA A 81 -18.02 -13.31 -0.31
N ALA A 82 -17.15 -14.21 -0.78
CA ALA A 82 -15.72 -14.13 -0.53
C ALA A 82 -15.10 -12.84 -1.10
N LEU A 83 -15.48 -12.44 -2.32
CA LEU A 83 -14.97 -11.25 -2.97
C LEU A 83 -15.44 -9.97 -2.25
N VAL A 84 -16.72 -9.93 -1.84
CA VAL A 84 -17.25 -8.85 -1.00
C VAL A 84 -16.52 -8.80 0.34
N ALA A 85 -16.29 -9.95 0.99
CA ALA A 85 -15.56 -10.00 2.26
C ALA A 85 -14.12 -9.48 2.14
N VAL A 86 -13.38 -9.91 1.11
CA VAL A 86 -12.02 -9.43 0.83
C VAL A 86 -12.02 -7.92 0.55
N PHE A 87 -12.98 -7.42 -0.24
CA PHE A 87 -13.06 -6.01 -0.58
C PHE A 87 -13.42 -5.13 0.63
N VAL A 88 -14.38 -5.57 1.44
CA VAL A 88 -14.77 -4.88 2.69
C VAL A 88 -13.62 -4.90 3.70
N TYR A 89 -12.96 -6.05 3.87
CA TYR A 89 -11.81 -6.17 4.76
C TYR A 89 -10.65 -5.28 4.32
N GLY A 90 -10.33 -5.27 3.01
CA GLY A 90 -9.32 -4.40 2.43
C GLY A 90 -9.63 -2.92 2.67
N LYS A 91 -10.87 -2.48 2.42
CA LYS A 91 -11.32 -1.10 2.65
C LYS A 91 -11.25 -0.73 4.14
N SER A 92 -11.66 -1.62 5.04
CA SER A 92 -11.61 -1.38 6.49
C SER A 92 -10.18 -1.23 7.00
N ARG A 93 -9.26 -2.08 6.52
CA ARG A 93 -7.84 -2.00 6.86
C ARG A 93 -7.21 -0.69 6.36
N GLN A 94 -7.50 -0.30 5.11
CA GLN A 94 -7.02 0.96 4.56
C GLN A 94 -7.49 2.17 5.40
N GLN A 95 -8.76 2.18 5.81
CA GLN A 95 -9.28 3.25 6.67
C GLN A 95 -8.63 3.28 8.05
N LYS A 96 -8.38 2.12 8.67
CA LYS A 96 -7.64 2.05 9.95
C LYS A 96 -6.23 2.60 9.81
N GLU A 97 -5.51 2.23 8.75
CA GLU A 97 -4.15 2.74 8.50
C GLU A 97 -4.14 4.27 8.30
N LEU A 98 -5.14 4.82 7.59
CA LEU A 98 -5.30 6.26 7.42
C LEU A 98 -5.61 6.96 8.75
N GLN A 99 -6.49 6.40 9.58
CA GLN A 99 -6.82 6.96 10.90
C GLN A 99 -5.61 6.96 11.82
N VAL A 100 -4.84 5.88 11.88
CA VAL A 100 -3.60 5.81 12.69
C VAL A 100 -2.58 6.85 12.23
N ARG A 101 -2.40 7.03 10.91
CA ARG A 101 -1.50 8.07 10.36
C ARG A 101 -1.99 9.47 10.74
N GLN A 102 -3.28 9.76 10.57
CA GLN A 102 -3.86 11.05 10.96
C GLN A 102 -3.70 11.33 12.46
N GLN A 103 -3.96 10.34 13.32
CA GLN A 103 -3.78 10.44 14.76
C GLN A 103 -2.33 10.77 15.13
N SER A 104 -1.36 10.06 14.52
CA SER A 104 0.06 10.29 14.78
C SER A 104 0.53 11.69 14.37
N ILE A 105 -0.01 12.24 13.28
CA ILE A 105 0.30 13.60 12.83
C ILE A 105 -0.29 14.64 13.80
N ILE A 106 -1.53 14.42 14.26
CA ILE A 106 -2.21 15.32 15.22
C ILE A 106 -1.50 15.29 16.58
N GLU A 107 -1.07 14.12 17.05
CA GLU A 107 -0.31 13.97 18.30
C GLU A 107 1.08 14.62 18.21
N ALA A 108 1.79 14.44 17.10
CA ALA A 108 3.05 15.12 16.85
C ALA A 108 2.90 16.66 16.82
N ALA A 109 1.82 17.17 16.20
CA ALA A 109 1.51 18.59 16.19
C ALA A 109 1.23 19.14 17.60
N LYS A 110 0.45 18.41 18.43
CA LYS A 110 0.20 18.79 19.83
C LYS A 110 1.47 18.84 20.67
N HIS A 111 2.36 17.86 20.50
CA HIS A 111 3.65 17.84 21.21
C HIS A 111 4.58 18.97 20.80
N SER A 112 4.49 19.46 19.56
CA SER A 112 5.27 20.61 19.08
C SER A 112 4.74 21.97 19.56
N GLN A 113 3.44 22.06 19.88
CA GLN A 113 2.79 23.29 20.36
C GLN A 113 2.92 23.49 21.88
N ASN A 114 3.23 22.42 22.64
CA ASN A 114 3.36 22.44 24.10
C ASN A 114 4.82 22.49 24.59
N ARG A 115 5.78 22.80 23.70
CA ARG A 115 7.19 23.07 23.98
C ARG A 115 7.52 24.50 23.58
#